data_AF-A0A0M6ZHB4-F1
#
_entry.id   AF-A0A0M6ZHB4-F1
#
_cell.length_a   1.000
_cell.length_b   1.000
_cell.length_c   1.000
_cell.angle_alpha   90.00
_cell.angle_beta   90.00
_cell.angle_gamma   90.00
#
_symmetry.space_group_name_H-M   'P 1'
#
loop_
_entity.id
_entity.type
_entity.pdbx_description
1 polymer ?
#
loop_
_entity_poly.entity_id
_entity_poly.type
_entity_poly.pdbx_seq_one_letter_code
_entity_poly.pdbx_strand_id
1 'polypeptide(L)'
;MDIPALDRVECAILHDQFNPLDGGVIFEAVKEFSSHLGYASEVQRIASSTSQDIHVNAGRHRVLISQNDEPLGLAGFRTALTTPYTGLVLPNAQDIVRRHKANTFVTIAKGMHAGCAALFGRAAKARRRVCGLACGGIVL
;
A
#
# COMPACT_ATOMS: atom_id res chain seq x y z
N MET A 1 28.15 -0.39 10.07
CA MET A 1 27.43 -0.30 8.78
C MET A 1 26.08 0.27 9.11
N ASP A 2 25.87 1.57 8.86
CA ASP A 2 24.57 2.20 9.11
C ASP A 2 23.64 1.88 7.95
N ILE A 3 22.60 1.10 8.23
CA ILE A 3 21.53 0.86 7.27
C ILE A 3 20.58 2.06 7.38
N PRO A 4 20.43 2.88 6.32
CA PRO A 4 19.54 4.03 6.37
C PRO A 4 18.11 3.57 6.65
N ALA A 5 17.42 4.29 7.53
CA ALA A 5 16.03 3.98 7.84
C ALA A 5 15.16 4.16 6.59
N LEU A 6 14.21 3.24 6.36
CA LEU A 6 13.27 3.35 5.25
C LEU A 6 12.38 4.59 5.41
N ASP A 7 12.28 5.41 4.38
CA ASP A 7 11.42 6.60 4.37
C ASP A 7 10.01 6.30 3.87
N ARG A 8 9.87 5.24 3.08
CA ARG A 8 8.60 4.80 2.49
C ARG A 8 8.58 3.30 2.30
N VAL A 9 7.41 2.71 2.55
CA VAL A 9 7.09 1.31 2.28
C VAL A 9 5.83 1.30 1.41
N GLU A 10 5.85 0.52 0.34
CA GLU A 10 4.74 0.35 -0.59
C GLU A 10 4.52 -1.15 -0.81
N CYS A 11 3.32 -1.66 -0.54
CA CYS A 11 2.96 -3.02 -0.88
C CYS A 11 1.64 -3.08 -1.65
N ALA A 12 1.54 -4.10 -2.50
CA ALA A 12 0.32 -4.45 -3.21
C ALA A 12 -0.09 -5.85 -2.78
N ILE A 13 -1.31 -5.96 -2.26
CA ILE A 13 -1.98 -7.23 -2.01
C ILE A 13 -2.81 -7.55 -3.24
N LEU A 14 -2.60 -8.73 -3.81
CA LEU A 14 -3.28 -9.15 -5.04
C LEU A 14 -4.46 -10.06 -4.68
N HIS A 15 -5.62 -9.80 -5.26
CA HIS A 15 -6.84 -10.53 -4.98
C HIS A 15 -7.36 -11.25 -6.22
N ASP A 16 -7.76 -12.51 -6.06
CA ASP A 16 -8.42 -13.30 -7.11
C ASP A 16 -9.91 -12.90 -7.29
N GLN A 17 -10.48 -12.23 -6.28
CA GLN A 17 -11.85 -11.70 -6.27
C GLN A 17 -11.87 -10.33 -5.60
N PHE A 18 -12.78 -9.45 -6.02
CA PHE A 18 -12.94 -8.14 -5.39
C PHE A 18 -14.09 -8.13 -4.39
N ASN A 19 -13.74 -8.06 -3.10
CA ASN A 19 -14.69 -7.84 -2.02
C ASN A 19 -14.08 -6.79 -1.07
N PRO A 20 -14.23 -5.48 -1.36
CA PRO A 20 -13.60 -4.43 -0.58
C PRO A 20 -14.17 -4.39 0.82
N LEU A 21 -13.35 -3.96 1.78
CA LEU A 21 -13.81 -3.76 3.15
C LEU A 21 -14.38 -2.35 3.25
N ASP A 22 -15.32 -2.15 4.16
CA ASP A 22 -15.71 -0.79 4.50
C ASP A 22 -14.51 -0.03 5.09
N GLY A 23 -14.31 1.19 4.60
CA GLY A 23 -13.20 2.03 5.03
C GLY A 23 -13.19 2.34 6.54
N GLY A 24 -14.34 2.30 7.22
CA GLY A 24 -14.41 2.38 8.68
C GLY A 24 -13.75 1.18 9.37
N VAL A 25 -13.96 -0.02 8.84
CA VAL A 25 -13.32 -1.25 9.33
C VAL A 25 -11.81 -1.19 9.15
N ILE A 26 -11.35 -0.73 7.98
CA ILE A 26 -9.92 -0.53 7.70
C ILE A 26 -9.33 0.51 8.67
N PHE A 27 -10.04 1.61 8.92
CA PHE A 27 -9.58 2.65 9.83
C PHE A 27 -9.41 2.13 11.26
N GLU A 28 -10.39 1.39 11.81
CA GLU A 28 -10.28 0.83 13.16
C GLU A 28 -9.14 -0.19 13.25
N ALA A 29 -8.91 -1.00 12.22
CA ALA A 29 -7.75 -1.89 12.19
C ALA A 29 -6.42 -1.11 12.23
N VAL A 30 -6.27 -0.06 11.41
CA VAL A 30 -5.06 0.79 11.42
C VAL A 30 -4.86 1.44 12.79
N LYS A 31 -5.95 1.88 13.43
CA LYS A 31 -5.92 2.48 14.77
C LYS A 31 -5.52 1.49 15.86
N GLU A 32 -6.02 0.26 15.81
CA GLU A 32 -5.62 -0.81 16.72
C GLU A 32 -4.12 -1.12 16.59
N PHE A 33 -3.64 -1.35 15.36
CA PHE A 33 -2.21 -1.59 15.11
C PHE A 33 -1.34 -0.41 15.54
N SER A 34 -1.76 0.82 15.25
CA SER A 34 -1.05 2.03 15.67
C SER A 34 -1.00 2.16 17.19
N SER A 35 -2.03 1.69 17.89
CA SER A 35 -2.07 1.70 19.36
C SER A 35 -1.05 0.72 19.96
N HIS A 36 -0.92 -0.47 19.39
CA HIS A 36 0.13 -1.42 19.77
C HIS A 36 1.55 -0.90 19.53
N LEU A 37 1.72 0.02 18.58
CA LEU A 37 2.97 0.70 18.29
C LEU A 37 3.20 1.98 19.12
N GLY A 38 2.27 2.34 20.02
CA GLY A 38 2.38 3.52 20.88
C GLY A 38 1.93 4.84 20.25
N TYR A 39 1.26 4.82 19.09
CA TYR A 39 0.78 6.01 18.38
C TYR A 39 -0.72 6.30 18.56
N ALA A 40 -1.38 5.68 19.55
CA ALA A 40 -2.84 5.69 19.71
C ALA A 40 -3.46 7.12 19.68
N SER A 41 -2.81 8.08 20.36
CA SER A 41 -3.28 9.48 20.46
C SER A 41 -3.06 10.30 19.19
N GLU A 42 -2.28 9.79 18.24
CA GLU A 42 -1.88 10.49 17.02
C GLU A 42 -2.56 9.91 15.77
N VAL A 43 -3.47 8.95 15.93
CA VAL A 43 -4.22 8.36 14.82
C VAL A 43 -5.36 9.27 14.38
N GLN A 44 -5.29 9.78 13.16
CA GLN A 44 -6.32 10.67 12.60
C GLN A 44 -6.66 10.26 11.17
N ARG A 45 -7.96 10.06 10.90
CA ARG A 45 -8.46 9.88 9.53
C ARG A 45 -8.42 11.22 8.79
N ILE A 46 -7.88 11.23 7.58
CA ILE A 46 -7.83 12.41 6.73
C ILE A 46 -9.15 12.52 5.95
N ALA A 47 -9.68 13.74 5.82
CA ALA A 47 -10.96 14.03 5.16
C ALA A 47 -11.09 13.57 3.70
N SER A 48 -9.97 13.28 3.03
CA SER A 48 -9.96 12.73 1.66
C SER A 48 -10.27 11.22 1.62
N SER A 49 -10.42 10.57 2.76
CA SER A 49 -10.74 9.15 2.83
C SER A 49 -12.14 8.89 2.28
N THR A 50 -12.27 7.86 1.45
CA THR A 50 -13.54 7.34 0.93
C THR A 50 -13.90 6.03 1.64
N SER A 51 -14.89 5.30 1.12
CA SER A 51 -15.21 3.95 1.59
C SER A 51 -14.18 2.89 1.15
N GLN A 52 -13.40 3.16 0.10
CA GLN A 52 -12.42 2.22 -0.47
C GLN A 52 -10.97 2.72 -0.38
N ASP A 53 -10.78 4.03 -0.16
CA ASP A 53 -9.48 4.67 0.03
C ASP A 53 -9.40 5.27 1.43
N ILE A 54 -8.54 4.72 2.27
CA ILE A 54 -8.35 5.17 3.65
C ILE A 54 -7.01 5.86 3.80
N HIS A 55 -7.08 7.12 4.25
CA HIS A 55 -5.94 7.99 4.46
C HIS A 55 -5.86 8.27 5.96
N VAL A 56 -4.76 7.88 6.60
CA VAL A 56 -4.58 7.97 8.05
C VAL A 56 -3.23 8.59 8.38
N ASN A 57 -3.22 9.55 9.29
CA ASN A 57 -2.01 9.95 9.99
C ASN A 57 -1.88 9.08 11.23
N ALA A 58 -0.70 8.51 11.48
CA ALA A 58 -0.38 7.76 12.69
C ALA A 58 1.02 8.18 13.16
N GLY A 59 1.04 9.11 14.12
CA GLY A 59 2.27 9.78 14.53
C GLY A 59 2.90 10.58 13.40
N ARG A 60 4.17 10.30 13.10
CA ARG A 60 4.90 10.91 11.98
C ARG A 60 4.74 10.17 10.65
N HIS A 61 3.84 9.19 10.58
CA HIS A 61 3.62 8.38 9.39
C HIS A 61 2.28 8.70 8.76
N ARG A 62 2.25 8.62 7.43
CA ARG A 62 1.03 8.64 6.64
C ARG A 62 0.79 7.27 6.05
N VAL A 63 -0.34 6.68 6.41
CA VAL A 63 -0.82 5.40 5.92
C VAL A 63 -1.90 5.66 4.88
N LEU A 64 -1.74 5.06 3.71
CA LEU A 64 -2.71 5.06 2.63
C LEU A 64 -3.05 3.62 2.30
N ILE A 65 -4.33 3.28 2.29
CA ILE A 65 -4.83 1.97 1.88
C ILE A 65 -5.88 2.22 0.79
N SER A 66 -5.60 1.77 -0.43
CA SER A 66 -6.49 1.94 -1.59
C SER A 66 -6.91 0.58 -2.12
N GLN A 67 -8.22 0.33 -2.16
CA GLN A 67 -8.78 -0.91 -2.71
C GLN A 67 -9.28 -0.67 -4.13
N ASN A 68 -8.67 -1.35 -5.10
CA ASN A 68 -8.97 -1.21 -6.51
C ASN A 68 -9.58 -2.50 -7.06
N ASP A 69 -10.64 -2.37 -7.86
CA ASP A 69 -11.34 -3.45 -8.55
C ASP A 69 -10.68 -3.86 -9.89
N GLU A 70 -9.58 -3.20 -10.24
CA GLU A 70 -8.79 -3.48 -11.43
C GLU A 70 -7.48 -4.22 -11.09
N PRO A 71 -6.99 -5.10 -11.98
CA PRO A 71 -5.67 -5.70 -11.82
C PRO A 71 -4.56 -4.67 -12.08
N LEU A 72 -3.42 -4.86 -11.42
CA LEU A 72 -2.21 -4.09 -11.71
C LEU A 72 -1.61 -4.53 -13.05
N GLY A 73 -1.08 -3.55 -13.80
CA GLY A 73 -0.41 -3.82 -15.06
C GLY A 73 0.86 -4.66 -14.87
N LEU A 74 1.08 -5.63 -15.76
CA LEU A 74 2.23 -6.55 -15.72
C LEU A 74 3.59 -5.85 -15.67
N ALA A 75 3.68 -4.65 -16.25
CA ALA A 75 4.90 -3.84 -16.23
C ALA A 75 5.37 -3.50 -14.80
N GLY A 76 4.43 -3.33 -13.86
CA GLY A 76 4.74 -3.03 -12.46
C GLY A 76 5.43 -4.19 -11.72
N PHE A 77 5.24 -5.42 -12.19
CA PHE A 77 5.78 -6.62 -11.54
C PHE A 77 7.12 -7.08 -12.10
N ARG A 78 7.64 -6.45 -13.18
CA ARG A 78 8.83 -6.93 -13.90
C ARG A 78 10.02 -7.18 -12.96
N THR A 79 10.32 -6.23 -12.08
CA THR A 79 11.43 -6.37 -11.13
C THR A 79 11.15 -7.45 -10.08
N ALA A 80 9.94 -7.49 -9.53
CA ALA A 80 9.57 -8.47 -8.51
C ALA A 80 9.62 -9.90 -9.05
N LEU A 81 9.10 -10.15 -10.24
CA LEU A 81 9.05 -11.49 -10.85
C LEU A 81 10.40 -11.97 -11.38
N THR A 82 11.34 -11.06 -11.66
CA THR A 82 12.69 -11.42 -12.15
C THR A 82 13.71 -11.60 -11.03
N THR A 83 13.37 -11.23 -9.80
CA THR A 83 14.27 -11.41 -8.65
C THR A 83 14.35 -12.88 -8.26
N PRO A 84 15.55 -13.48 -8.14
CA PRO A 84 15.71 -14.90 -7.76
C PRO A 84 15.03 -15.26 -6.44
N TYR A 85 15.04 -14.34 -5.47
CA TYR A 85 14.38 -14.51 -4.17
C TYR A 85 12.87 -14.79 -4.31
N THR A 86 12.19 -14.11 -5.24
CA THR A 86 10.76 -14.33 -5.50
C THR A 86 10.50 -15.74 -6.00
N GLY A 87 11.34 -16.26 -6.89
CA GLY A 87 11.21 -17.64 -7.37
C GLY A 87 11.44 -18.70 -6.29
N LEU A 88 12.24 -18.38 -5.26
CA LEU A 88 12.48 -19.26 -4.11
C LEU A 88 11.32 -19.25 -3.11
N VAL A 89 10.80 -18.07 -2.77
CA VAL A 89 9.75 -17.91 -1.74
C VAL A 89 8.35 -18.11 -2.30
N LEU A 90 8.13 -17.75 -3.57
CA LEU A 90 6.85 -17.82 -4.24
C LEU A 90 6.99 -18.37 -5.67
N PRO A 91 7.21 -19.69 -5.84
CA PRO A 91 7.45 -20.30 -7.15
C PRO A 91 6.31 -20.07 -8.16
N ASN A 92 5.09 -19.88 -7.68
CA ASN A 92 3.89 -19.61 -8.48
C ASN A 92 3.56 -18.11 -8.63
N ALA A 93 4.51 -17.21 -8.33
CA ALA A 93 4.29 -15.75 -8.39
C ALA A 93 3.77 -15.27 -9.75
N GLN A 94 4.23 -15.86 -10.85
CA GLN A 94 3.75 -15.50 -12.19
C GLN A 94 2.26 -15.80 -12.38
N ASP A 95 1.79 -16.94 -11.89
CA ASP A 95 0.39 -17.34 -12.04
C ASP A 95 -0.53 -16.49 -11.17
N ILE A 96 -0.08 -16.15 -9.96
CA ILE A 96 -0.78 -15.22 -9.06
C ILE A 96 -0.93 -13.85 -9.74
N VAL A 97 0.17 -13.31 -10.29
CA VAL A 97 0.14 -12.04 -11.03
C VAL A 97 -0.72 -12.13 -12.30
N ARG A 98 -0.82 -13.28 -12.97
CA ARG A 98 -1.68 -13.41 -14.17
C ARG A 98 -3.16 -13.50 -13.83
N ARG A 99 -3.52 -14.13 -12.72
CA ARG A 99 -4.91 -14.46 -12.39
C ARG A 99 -5.60 -13.42 -11.50
N HIS A 100 -4.84 -12.57 -10.82
CA HIS A 100 -5.42 -11.55 -9.96
C HIS A 100 -6.36 -10.63 -10.74
N LYS A 101 -7.45 -10.24 -10.09
CA LYS A 101 -8.50 -9.39 -10.67
C LYS A 101 -8.58 -8.04 -10.02
N ALA A 102 -8.08 -7.93 -8.79
CA ALA A 102 -8.13 -6.72 -7.99
C ALA A 102 -6.85 -6.58 -7.16
N ASN A 103 -6.65 -5.40 -6.59
CA ASN A 103 -5.51 -5.14 -5.72
C ASN A 103 -5.86 -4.21 -4.56
N THR A 104 -5.14 -4.36 -3.45
CA THR A 104 -5.11 -3.37 -2.38
C THR A 104 -3.71 -2.82 -2.26
N PHE A 105 -3.57 -1.52 -2.44
CA PHE A 105 -2.31 -0.82 -2.32
C PHE A 105 -2.18 -0.21 -0.93
N VAL A 106 -1.13 -0.58 -0.21
CA VAL A 106 -0.81 0.00 1.10
C VAL A 106 0.48 0.78 0.96
N THR A 107 0.43 2.06 1.31
CA THR A 107 1.61 2.92 1.38
C THR A 107 1.76 3.47 2.78
N ILE A 108 2.97 3.37 3.33
CA ILE A 108 3.36 4.00 4.58
C ILE A 108 4.56 4.90 4.29
N ALA A 109 4.45 6.20 4.56
CA ALA A 109 5.52 7.16 4.33
C ALA A 109 5.78 8.02 5.58
N LYS A 110 7.03 8.38 5.83
CA LYS A 110 7.42 9.32 6.89
C LYS A 110 7.16 10.77 6.46
N GLY A 111 6.63 11.59 7.36
CA GLY A 111 6.57 13.06 7.27
C GLY A 111 5.18 13.68 7.06
N MET A 112 4.95 14.84 7.69
CA MET A 112 3.90 15.80 7.34
C MET A 112 4.34 16.58 6.09
N HIS A 113 4.14 16.01 4.89
CA HIS A 113 4.41 16.76 3.66
C HIS A 113 3.31 17.81 3.42
N ALA A 114 3.64 19.08 3.68
CA ALA A 114 2.85 20.27 3.37
C ALA A 114 2.49 20.44 1.87
N GLY A 115 2.93 19.53 0.99
CA GLY A 115 2.60 19.50 -0.45
C GLY A 115 1.80 18.30 -0.91
N CYS A 116 1.35 17.42 -0.01
CA CYS A 116 0.73 16.16 -0.42
C CYS A 116 -0.62 16.33 -1.15
N ALA A 117 -1.42 17.35 -0.84
CA ALA A 117 -2.66 17.61 -1.57
C ALA A 117 -2.43 17.84 -3.08
N ALA A 118 -1.30 18.47 -3.47
CA ALA A 118 -0.96 18.75 -4.87
C ALA A 118 -0.36 17.54 -5.61
N LEU A 119 0.31 16.63 -4.90
CA LEU A 119 0.81 15.36 -5.46
C LEU A 119 -0.29 14.29 -5.58
N PHE A 120 -1.27 14.28 -4.67
CA PHE A 120 -2.35 13.28 -4.68
C PHE A 120 -3.49 13.60 -5.65
N GLY A 121 -3.79 14.89 -5.90
CA GLY A 121 -4.63 15.29 -7.03
C GLY A 121 -4.01 14.90 -8.39
N ARG A 122 -2.68 14.74 -8.43
CA ARG A 122 -1.97 14.15 -9.56
C ARG A 122 -1.94 12.63 -9.51
N ALA A 123 -1.89 11.94 -8.37
CA ALA A 123 -1.95 10.46 -8.34
C ALA A 123 -3.29 9.90 -8.87
N ALA A 124 -4.42 10.54 -8.55
CA ALA A 124 -5.73 10.18 -9.11
C ALA A 124 -5.81 10.42 -10.64
N LYS A 125 -5.00 11.34 -11.17
CA LYS A 125 -4.93 11.69 -12.62
C LYS A 125 -3.71 11.10 -13.34
N ALA A 126 -2.71 10.62 -12.61
CA ALA A 126 -1.47 10.00 -13.07
C ALA A 126 -1.57 8.49 -12.88
N ARG A 127 -2.62 7.91 -13.45
CA ARG A 127 -2.82 6.46 -13.68
C ARG A 127 -1.77 5.86 -14.64
N ARG A 128 -0.52 6.35 -14.66
CA ARG A 128 0.53 5.89 -15.60
C ARG A 128 1.95 5.83 -15.06
N ARG A 129 2.28 6.31 -13.86
CA ARG A 129 3.66 6.27 -13.37
C ARG A 129 3.74 6.21 -11.84
N VAL A 130 3.62 5.03 -11.26
CA VAL A 130 4.42 4.68 -10.08
C VAL A 130 4.96 3.27 -10.28
N CYS A 131 6.28 3.25 -10.41
CA CYS A 131 7.17 2.11 -10.48
C CYS A 131 8.06 2.27 -9.23
N GLY A 132 8.19 1.23 -8.41
CA GLY A 132 9.06 1.26 -7.23
C GLY A 132 8.63 0.28 -6.15
N LEU A 133 9.32 -0.87 -6.12
CA LEU A 133 9.32 -1.89 -5.07
C LEU A 133 7.99 -2.65 -4.90
N ALA A 134 7.87 -3.94 -5.24
CA ALA A 134 8.64 -5.05 -4.69
C ALA A 134 8.87 -4.88 -3.18
N CYS A 135 7.78 -4.88 -2.42
CA CYS A 135 7.87 -5.10 -0.99
C CYS A 135 8.36 -6.53 -0.76
N GLY A 136 9.61 -6.66 -0.32
CA GLY A 136 10.06 -7.79 0.48
C GLY A 136 9.20 -7.81 1.74
N GLY A 137 8.26 -8.74 1.79
CA GLY A 137 7.22 -8.79 2.79
C GLY A 137 5.88 -9.16 2.17
N ILE A 138 5.83 -10.34 1.55
CA ILE A 138 4.56 -11.06 1.42
C ILE A 138 4.19 -11.42 2.86
N VAL A 139 3.29 -10.65 3.46
CA VAL A 139 2.59 -11.07 4.67
C VAL A 139 1.48 -11.99 4.19
N LEU A 140 1.67 -13.29 4.45
CA LEU A 140 0.62 -14.30 4.44
C LEU A 140 -0.39 -14.01 5.55
#